data_AF-A0A358NA57-F1
#
_entry.id   AF-A0A358NA57-F1
#
_cell.length_a   1.000
_cell.length_b   1.000
_cell.length_c   1.000
_cell.angle_alpha   90.00
_cell.angle_beta   90.00
_cell.angle_gamma   90.00
#
_symmetry.space_group_name_H-M   'P 1'
#
loop_
_entity.id
_entity.type
_entity.pdbx_description
1 polymer ?
#
loop_
_entity_poly.entity_id
_entity_poly.type
_entity_poly.pdbx_seq_one_letter_code
_entity_poly.pdbx_strand_id
1 'polypeptide(L)'
;RAVYVMDNFLGIHPAPPPADVKITEPDVRTARTIREVLEAHRSNKTCSSCHQSIDPYGYAFENFDPVGAWRDHYMAPLAQASRPPKRSAKPQGIRIDASAKFASGFEYKDITGFRKFMQTPANRDRFVRCFITHLLTYA
;
A
#
# COMPACT_ATOMS: atom_id res chain seq x y z
N ARG A 1 -4.80 -2.73 -0.78
CA ARG A 1 -3.78 -2.87 -1.86
C ARG A 1 -2.79 -3.99 -1.54
N ALA A 2 -2.04 -3.90 -0.44
CA ALA A 2 -1.03 -4.89 -0.06
C ALA A 2 -1.52 -6.34 -0.10
N VAL A 3 -2.61 -6.65 0.62
CA VAL A 3 -3.17 -8.01 0.70
C VAL A 3 -3.51 -8.57 -0.67
N TYR A 4 -4.11 -7.78 -1.56
CA TYR A 4 -4.41 -8.22 -2.93
C TYR A 4 -3.15 -8.64 -3.69
N VAL A 5 -2.07 -7.86 -3.60
CA VAL A 5 -0.79 -8.18 -4.27
C VAL A 5 -0.17 -9.44 -3.67
N MET A 6 -0.15 -9.56 -2.35
CA MET A 6 0.40 -10.75 -1.66
C MET A 6 -0.37 -12.02 -2.05
N ASP A 7 -1.69 -11.93 -2.04
CA ASP A 7 -2.59 -13.04 -2.33
C ASP A 7 -2.54 -13.44 -3.81
N ASN A 8 -2.82 -12.49 -4.70
CA ASN A 8 -3.06 -12.77 -6.12
C ASN A 8 -1.77 -12.89 -6.95
N PHE A 9 -0.68 -12.28 -6.50
CA PHE A 9 0.59 -12.31 -7.25
C PHE A 9 1.64 -13.18 -6.59
N LEU A 10 1.55 -13.48 -5.30
CA LEU A 10 2.60 -14.25 -4.61
C LEU A 10 2.08 -15.51 -3.91
N GLY A 11 0.75 -15.74 -3.88
CA GLY A 11 0.15 -16.83 -3.13
C GLY A 11 0.48 -16.78 -1.64
N ILE A 12 0.75 -15.58 -1.12
CA ILE A 12 1.02 -15.33 0.29
C ILE A 12 -0.28 -14.86 0.91
N HIS A 13 -0.91 -15.72 1.69
CA HIS A 13 -2.09 -15.37 2.47
C HIS A 13 -1.63 -14.81 3.83
N PRO A 14 -1.78 -13.50 4.10
CA PRO A 14 -1.49 -12.96 5.42
C PRO A 14 -2.36 -13.67 6.45
N ALA A 15 -1.78 -14.01 7.60
CA ALA A 15 -2.54 -14.62 8.69
C ALA A 15 -3.68 -13.67 9.12
N PRO A 16 -4.86 -14.20 9.50
CA PRO A 16 -5.92 -13.37 10.06
C PRO A 16 -5.41 -12.66 11.31
N PRO A 17 -5.98 -11.49 11.66
CA PRO A 17 -5.63 -10.81 12.89
C PRO A 17 -5.89 -11.74 14.09
N PRO A 18 -5.03 -11.75 15.13
CA PRO A 18 -5.23 -12.64 16.27
C PRO A 18 -6.53 -12.30 17.00
N ALA A 19 -7.30 -13.33 17.36
CA ALA A 19 -8.63 -13.19 17.95
C ALA A 19 -8.64 -12.39 19.28
N ASP A 20 -7.55 -12.48 20.03
CA ASP A 20 -7.42 -11.87 21.36
C ASP A 20 -6.99 -10.39 21.31
N VAL A 21 -6.69 -9.85 20.12
CA VAL A 21 -6.33 -8.44 19.97
C VAL A 21 -7.60 -7.60 19.89
N LYS A 22 -7.83 -6.77 20.90
CA LYS A 22 -8.87 -5.74 20.84
C LYS A 22 -8.47 -4.69 19.81
N ILE A 23 -9.05 -4.77 18.62
CA ILE A 23 -8.84 -3.80 17.54
C ILE A 23 -9.48 -2.48 17.98
N THR A 24 -8.63 -1.51 18.31
CA THR A 24 -9.06 -0.13 18.55
C THR A 24 -8.52 0.71 17.40
N GLU A 25 -9.41 1.26 16.60
CA GLU A 25 -9.00 2.12 15.49
C GLU A 25 -8.47 3.46 16.04
N PRO A 26 -7.25 3.87 15.64
CA PRO A 26 -6.73 5.19 16.01
C PRO A 26 -7.57 6.29 15.36
N ASP A 27 -7.67 7.46 16.00
CA ASP A 27 -8.28 8.63 15.35
C ASP A 27 -7.37 9.12 14.23
N VAL A 28 -7.81 8.90 12.98
CA VAL A 28 -7.08 9.31 11.76
C VAL A 28 -7.73 10.50 11.06
N ARG A 29 -8.65 11.23 11.72
CA ARG A 29 -9.34 12.38 11.11
C ARG A 29 -8.40 13.50 10.67
N THR A 30 -7.24 13.61 11.31
CA THR A 30 -6.21 14.59 10.94
C THR A 30 -5.22 14.06 9.90
N ALA A 31 -5.29 12.78 9.55
CA ALA A 31 -4.42 12.19 8.55
C ALA A 31 -4.84 12.65 7.15
N ARG A 32 -3.86 13.10 6.39
CA ARG A 32 -3.99 13.67 5.04
C ARG A 32 -3.44 12.73 3.97
N THR A 33 -2.74 11.67 4.36
CA THR A 33 -2.20 10.65 3.46
C THR A 33 -2.47 9.26 3.99
N ILE A 34 -2.48 8.26 3.11
CA ILE A 34 -2.59 6.84 3.50
C ILE A 34 -1.41 6.42 4.39
N ARG A 35 -0.24 7.03 4.20
CA ARG A 35 0.93 6.79 5.05
C ARG A 35 0.68 7.25 6.48
N GLU A 36 0.09 8.43 6.67
CA GLU A 36 -0.26 8.94 8.01
C GLU A 36 -1.33 8.05 8.68
N VAL A 37 -2.32 7.57 7.92
CA VAL A 37 -3.34 6.61 8.42
C VAL A 37 -2.68 5.31 8.89
N LEU A 38 -1.83 4.70 8.05
CA LEU A 38 -1.17 3.44 8.38
C LEU A 38 -0.14 3.62 9.50
N GLU A 39 0.57 4.75 9.57
CA GLU A 39 1.51 5.01 10.65
C GLU A 39 0.80 5.18 12.01
N ALA A 40 -0.36 5.84 12.02
CA ALA A 40 -1.19 5.89 13.22
C ALA A 40 -1.57 4.47 13.70
N HIS A 41 -1.88 3.56 12.78
CA HIS A 41 -2.17 2.16 13.09
C HIS A 41 -0.92 1.38 13.57
N ARG A 42 0.23 1.61 12.92
CA ARG A 42 1.52 0.97 13.25
C ARG A 42 2.17 1.49 14.52
N SER A 43 1.76 2.65 15.03
CA SER A 43 2.26 3.21 16.28
C SER A 43 2.00 2.28 17.48
N ASN A 44 0.98 1.43 17.39
CA ASN A 44 0.74 0.35 18.35
C ASN A 44 1.70 -0.81 18.10
N LYS A 45 2.49 -1.19 19.11
CA LYS A 45 3.45 -2.30 19.05
C LYS A 45 2.82 -3.61 18.58
N THR A 46 1.57 -3.86 18.96
CA THR A 46 0.81 -5.06 18.58
C THR A 46 0.57 -5.09 17.07
N CYS A 47 0.10 -3.98 16.51
CA CYS A 47 -0.25 -3.88 15.08
C CYS A 47 0.99 -3.81 14.18
N SER A 48 2.06 -3.14 14.64
CA SER A 48 3.30 -2.97 13.86
C SER A 48 3.91 -4.29 13.42
N SER A 49 3.84 -5.32 14.28
CA SER A 49 4.42 -6.63 14.02
C SER A 49 3.94 -7.27 12.71
N CYS A 50 2.62 -7.22 12.45
CA CYS A 50 2.04 -7.73 11.21
C CYS A 50 2.13 -6.71 10.08
N HIS A 51 1.87 -5.43 10.33
CA HIS A 51 1.84 -4.41 9.29
C HIS A 51 3.20 -4.16 8.61
N GLN A 52 4.31 -4.38 9.33
CA GLN A 52 5.65 -4.31 8.74
C GLN A 52 5.89 -5.31 7.60
N SER A 53 5.19 -6.46 7.61
CA SER A 53 5.32 -7.46 6.55
C SER A 53 4.28 -7.27 5.43
N ILE A 54 3.19 -6.56 5.69
CA ILE A 54 2.07 -6.38 4.75
C ILE A 54 2.19 -5.06 3.98
N ASP A 55 2.26 -3.93 4.69
CA ASP A 55 2.14 -2.59 4.09
C ASP A 55 3.14 -2.30 2.97
N PRO A 56 4.42 -2.78 3.01
CA PRO A 56 5.35 -2.60 1.91
C PRO A 56 4.89 -3.18 0.58
N TYR A 57 3.96 -4.14 0.53
CA TYR A 57 3.39 -4.60 -0.74
C TYR A 57 2.36 -3.61 -1.32
N GLY A 58 1.80 -2.75 -0.48
CA GLY A 58 0.77 -1.78 -0.85
C GLY A 58 1.32 -0.42 -1.27
N TYR A 59 2.37 0.07 -0.58
CA TYR A 59 2.91 1.42 -0.82
C TYR A 59 3.38 1.65 -2.25
N ALA A 60 3.94 0.63 -2.91
CA ALA A 60 4.34 0.68 -4.30
C ALA A 60 3.22 1.11 -5.27
N PHE A 61 1.96 0.86 -4.89
CA PHE A 61 0.79 1.16 -5.70
C PHE A 61 0.10 2.47 -5.30
N GLU A 62 0.68 3.25 -4.38
CA GLU A 62 0.02 4.45 -3.87
C GLU A 62 -0.17 5.52 -4.95
N ASN A 63 0.75 5.59 -5.93
CA ASN A 63 0.64 6.50 -7.07
C ASN A 63 -0.50 6.16 -8.04
N PHE A 64 -1.15 5.00 -7.91
CA PHE A 64 -2.32 4.67 -8.74
C PHE A 64 -3.59 5.11 -8.02
N ASP A 65 -4.49 5.77 -8.73
CA ASP A 65 -5.84 6.04 -8.25
C ASP A 65 -6.73 4.78 -8.39
N PRO A 66 -8.01 4.83 -7.98
CA PRO A 66 -8.91 3.67 -8.07
C PRO A 66 -9.16 3.14 -9.49
N VAL A 67 -8.98 3.96 -10.53
CA VAL A 67 -9.13 3.54 -11.93
C VAL A 67 -7.80 3.15 -12.57
N GLY A 68 -6.70 3.21 -11.82
CA GLY A 68 -5.35 2.86 -12.28
C GLY A 68 -4.61 4.00 -12.97
N ALA A 69 -5.10 5.24 -12.91
CA ALA A 69 -4.37 6.39 -13.43
C ALA A 69 -3.24 6.79 -12.48
N TRP A 70 -2.11 7.22 -13.06
CA TRP A 70 -0.96 7.69 -12.28
C TRP A 70 -1.21 9.09 -11.71
N ARG A 71 -0.81 9.28 -10.45
CA ARG A 71 -0.81 10.57 -9.74
C ARG A 71 0.46 10.70 -8.89
N ASP A 72 1.00 11.91 -8.84
CA ASP A 72 2.16 12.24 -8.00
C ASP A 72 1.77 12.88 -6.66
N HIS A 73 0.52 13.36 -6.56
CA HIS A 73 0.03 14.09 -5.39
C HIS A 73 -1.36 13.60 -4.99
N TYR A 74 -1.66 13.63 -3.69
CA TYR A 74 -3.02 13.55 -3.19
C TYR A 74 -3.78 14.80 -3.59
N MET A 75 -5.02 14.62 -4.05
CA MET A 75 -5.93 15.73 -4.26
C MET A 75 -6.24 16.35 -2.90
N ALA A 76 -6.11 17.68 -2.77
CA ALA A 76 -6.51 18.37 -1.55
C ALA A 76 -7.99 18.08 -1.26
N PRO A 77 -8.42 17.97 0.01
CA PRO A 77 -9.83 17.79 0.31
C PRO A 77 -10.63 18.97 -0.25
N LEU A 78 -11.58 18.67 -1.13
CA LEU A 78 -12.55 19.63 -1.67
C LEU A 78 -13.30 20.40 -0.57
N ALA A 79 -13.29 19.88 0.67
CA ALA A 79 -14.02 20.39 1.83
C ALA A 79 -13.48 21.71 2.44
N GLN A 80 -12.30 22.21 2.03
CA GLN A 80 -11.74 23.47 2.57
C GLN A 80 -11.62 24.59 1.52
N ALA A 81 -12.10 24.37 0.30
CA ALA A 81 -12.06 25.40 -0.74
C ALA A 81 -13.25 26.36 -0.60
N SER A 82 -13.18 27.29 0.36
CA SER A 82 -14.11 28.43 0.46
C SER A 82 -14.02 29.40 -0.73
N ARG A 83 -13.10 29.14 -1.68
CA ARG A 83 -12.93 29.91 -2.92
C ARG A 83 -12.79 28.96 -4.11
N PRO A 84 -13.40 29.27 -5.26
CA PRO A 84 -13.14 28.52 -6.48
C PRO A 84 -11.63 28.60 -6.81
N PRO A 85 -10.99 27.49 -7.17
CA PRO A 85 -9.58 27.50 -7.54
C PRO A 85 -9.39 28.42 -8.74
N LYS A 86 -8.41 29.34 -8.67
CA LYS A 86 -7.98 30.12 -9.83
C LYS A 86 -7.55 29.13 -10.92
N ARG A 87 -8.01 29.34 -12.17
CA ARG A 87 -7.72 28.50 -13.36
C ARG A 87 -6.22 28.21 -13.62
N SER A 88 -5.30 28.90 -12.95
CA SER A 88 -3.84 28.76 -13.09
C SER A 88 -3.12 28.26 -11.84
N ALA A 89 -3.82 27.97 -10.73
CA ALA A 89 -3.17 27.43 -9.54
C ALA A 89 -2.90 25.94 -9.74
N LYS A 90 -1.62 25.55 -9.89
CA LYS A 90 -1.22 24.14 -9.78
C LYS A 90 -1.73 23.64 -8.41
N PRO A 91 -2.49 22.54 -8.35
CA PRO A 91 -2.94 22.01 -7.08
C PRO A 91 -1.69 21.68 -6.23
N GLN A 92 -1.51 22.40 -5.12
CA GLN A 92 -0.53 22.07 -4.08
C GLN A 92 -1.03 20.84 -3.32
N GLY A 93 -1.08 19.70 -4.00
CA GLY A 93 -1.40 18.42 -3.38
C GLY A 93 -0.21 17.94 -2.55
N ILE A 94 -0.47 17.11 -1.54
CA ILE A 94 0.60 16.46 -0.77
C ILE A 94 1.24 15.41 -1.68
N ARG A 95 2.58 15.42 -1.81
CA ARG A 95 3.28 14.45 -2.64
C ARG A 95 3.06 13.02 -2.11
N ILE A 96 2.80 12.10 -3.02
CA ILE A 96 2.67 10.68 -2.68
C ILE A 96 4.05 10.09 -2.46
N ASP A 97 4.20 9.41 -1.32
CA ASP A 97 5.36 8.60 -1.01
C ASP A 97 5.03 7.12 -1.16
N ALA A 98 5.55 6.53 -2.24
CA ALA A 98 5.41 5.11 -2.55
C ALA A 98 6.61 4.27 -2.09
N SER A 99 7.58 4.85 -1.39
CA SER A 99 8.76 4.10 -0.92
C SER A 99 8.41 3.13 0.22
N ALA A 100 9.15 2.03 0.37
CA ALA A 100 9.00 1.18 1.55
C ALA A 100 10.26 0.38 1.86
N LYS A 101 10.29 -0.15 3.09
CA LYS A 101 11.30 -1.07 3.61
C LYS A 101 10.61 -2.33 4.10
N PHE A 102 11.09 -3.49 3.67
CA PHE A 102 10.69 -4.79 4.18
C PHE A 102 11.49 -5.16 5.44
N ALA A 103 10.93 -6.04 6.27
CA ALA A 103 11.63 -6.61 7.42
C ALA A 103 12.92 -7.36 7.03
N SER A 104 13.02 -7.87 5.80
CA SER A 104 14.23 -8.49 5.25
C SER A 104 15.37 -7.49 5.00
N GLY A 105 15.11 -6.18 5.12
CA GLY A 105 16.05 -5.11 4.79
C GLY A 105 15.99 -4.65 3.33
N PHE A 106 15.20 -5.30 2.46
CA PHE A 106 14.99 -4.81 1.11
C PHE A 106 14.23 -3.48 1.14
N GLU A 107 14.66 -2.52 0.32
CA GLU A 107 14.07 -1.18 0.24
C GLU A 107 13.80 -0.81 -1.22
N TYR A 108 12.73 -0.03 -1.45
CA TYR A 108 12.44 0.54 -2.75
C TYR A 108 11.85 1.95 -2.62
N LYS A 109 11.99 2.74 -3.69
CA LYS A 109 11.56 4.15 -3.72
C LYS A 109 10.23 4.37 -4.44
N ASP A 110 9.89 3.49 -5.38
CA ASP A 110 8.72 3.60 -6.25
C ASP A 110 8.30 2.23 -6.82
N ILE A 111 7.26 2.22 -7.67
CA ILE A 111 6.76 1.02 -8.35
C ILE A 111 7.83 0.31 -9.20
N THR A 112 8.83 1.04 -9.73
CA THR A 112 9.90 0.44 -10.53
C THR A 112 10.88 -0.33 -9.64
N GLY A 113 11.19 0.21 -8.46
CA GLY A 113 11.96 -0.48 -7.43
C GLY A 113 11.22 -1.71 -6.91
N PHE A 114 9.90 -1.60 -6.68
CA PHE A 114 9.06 -2.75 -6.32
C PHE A 114 9.01 -3.81 -7.42
N ARG A 115 8.98 -3.41 -8.71
CA ARG A 115 9.07 -4.37 -9.83
C ARG A 115 10.37 -5.17 -9.76
N LYS A 116 11.51 -4.55 -9.43
CA LYS A 116 12.79 -5.25 -9.26
C LYS A 116 12.72 -6.28 -8.13
N PHE A 117 12.07 -5.93 -7.02
CA PHE A 117 11.80 -6.89 -5.93
C PHE A 117 11.01 -8.10 -6.40
N MET A 118 9.93 -7.88 -7.16
CA MET A 118 9.10 -8.96 -7.72
C MET A 118 9.86 -9.84 -8.71
N GLN A 119 10.91 -9.31 -9.36
CA GLN A 119 11.74 -10.04 -10.31
C GLN A 119 12.84 -10.89 -9.66
N THR A 120 13.01 -10.86 -8.34
CA THR A 120 13.93 -11.78 -7.65
C THR A 120 13.52 -13.23 -7.87
N PRO A 121 14.46 -14.21 -7.89
CA PRO A 121 14.13 -15.61 -8.16
C PRO A 121 13.00 -16.15 -7.27
N ALA A 122 13.10 -15.92 -5.96
CA ALA A 122 12.09 -16.38 -5.00
C ALA A 122 10.68 -15.81 -5.26
N ASN A 123 10.57 -14.53 -5.67
CA ASN A 123 9.28 -13.93 -5.97
C ASN A 123 8.75 -14.32 -7.35
N ARG A 124 9.63 -14.56 -8.33
CA ARG A 124 9.26 -15.12 -9.63
C ARG A 124 8.66 -16.51 -9.48
N ASP A 125 9.27 -17.37 -8.69
CA ASP A 125 8.77 -18.73 -8.44
C ASP A 125 7.39 -18.70 -7.76
N ARG A 126 7.23 -17.83 -6.75
CA ARG A 126 5.93 -17.57 -6.10
C ARG A 126 4.89 -17.10 -7.09
N PHE A 127 5.23 -16.13 -7.95
CA PHE A 127 4.32 -15.60 -8.95
C PHE A 127 3.88 -16.67 -9.95
N VAL A 128 4.81 -17.43 -10.52
CA VAL A 128 4.50 -18.50 -11.48
C VAL A 128 3.61 -19.54 -10.83
N ARG A 129 3.94 -19.99 -9.61
CA ARG A 129 3.12 -20.96 -8.88
C ARG A 129 1.72 -20.42 -8.60
N CYS A 130 1.60 -19.17 -8.12
CA CYS A 130 0.32 -18.54 -7.82
C CYS A 130 -0.54 -18.42 -9.09
N PHE A 131 0.06 -17.93 -10.18
CA PHE A 131 -0.61 -17.76 -11.46
C PHE A 131 -1.14 -19.10 -12.02
N ILE A 132 -0.29 -20.13 -12.05
CA ILE A 132 -0.69 -21.48 -12.49
C ILE A 132 -1.79 -22.04 -11.59
N THR A 133 -1.68 -21.87 -10.26
CA THR A 133 -2.70 -22.34 -9.32
C THR A 133 -4.04 -21.69 -9.63
N HIS A 134 -4.10 -20.36 -9.75
CA HIS A 134 -5.34 -19.64 -10.06
C HIS A 134 -5.94 -20.03 -11.41
N LEU A 135 -5.08 -20.25 -12.41
CA LEU A 135 -5.51 -20.68 -13.74
C LEU A 135 -6.14 -22.07 -13.71
N LEU A 136 -5.57 -23.00 -12.94
CA LEU A 136 -6.01 -24.39 -12.87
C LEU A 136 -7.18 -24.62 -11.89
N THR A 137 -7.45 -23.71 -10.95
CA THR A 137 -8.59 -23.85 -10.01
C THR A 137 -9.95 -23.93 -10.71
N TYR A 138 -10.07 -23.33 -11.91
CA TYR A 138 -11.33 -23.27 -12.66
C TYR A 138 -11.23 -23.90 -14.07
N ALA A 139 -10.16 -24.65 -14.35
CA ALA A 139 -9.97 -25.39 -15.60
C ALA A 139 -10.54 -26.81 -15.47
#